data_AF-A0A2D8YX01-F1
#
_entry.id   AF-A0A2D8YX01-F1
#
_cell.length_a   1.000
_cell.length_b   1.000
_cell.length_c   1.000
_cell.angle_alpha   90.00
_cell.angle_beta   90.00
_cell.angle_gamma   90.00
#
_symmetry.space_group_name_H-M   'P 1'
#
loop_
_entity.id
_entity.type
_entity.pdbx_description
1 polymer ?
#
loop_
_entity_poly.entity_id
_entity_poly.type
_entity_poly.pdbx_seq_one_letter_code
_entity_poly.pdbx_strand_id
1 'polypeptide(L)'
;MKTRIPTVLAVALFAAGFFLSIGSASAAEQGRIGVELNKLEPAGDACRAYLLLSNGTATAFTSLKLDLVTFDAEGIVQRRVAVEAAPIGAGKTSLKVFDISGTSCPSIGRMLLNGVLSCTGAKKQPADCLALVSVSSRAAQPFIK
;
A
#
# COMPACT_ATOMS: atom_id res chain seq x y z
N MET A 1 -53.00 -57.25 -18.81
CA MET A 1 -51.91 -58.23 -18.60
C MET A 1 -50.71 -57.45 -18.05
N LYS A 2 -50.20 -57.86 -16.89
CA LYS A 2 -49.13 -57.20 -16.13
C LYS A 2 -47.77 -57.45 -16.79
N THR A 3 -46.91 -56.44 -16.84
CA THR A 3 -45.45 -56.60 -16.72
C THR A 3 -44.86 -55.36 -16.05
N ARG A 4 -43.85 -55.60 -15.21
CA ARG A 4 -43.30 -54.76 -14.15
C ARG A 4 -41.80 -54.55 -14.39
N ILE A 5 -41.30 -53.34 -14.08
CA ILE A 5 -39.97 -53.01 -13.45
C ILE A 5 -38.72 -53.14 -14.39
N PRO A 6 -37.56 -52.43 -14.23
CA PRO A 6 -37.09 -51.54 -13.13
C PRO A 6 -36.49 -50.16 -13.51
N THR A 7 -36.52 -49.28 -12.52
CA THR A 7 -35.44 -48.46 -11.94
C THR A 7 -34.10 -48.32 -12.70
N VAL A 8 -33.80 -47.11 -13.18
CA VAL A 8 -32.41 -46.60 -13.22
C VAL A 8 -32.37 -45.24 -12.54
N LEU A 9 -31.67 -45.24 -11.42
CA LEU A 9 -31.39 -44.13 -10.52
C LEU A 9 -30.36 -43.20 -11.20
N ALA A 10 -30.80 -42.07 -11.75
CA ALA A 10 -29.88 -41.06 -12.27
C ALA A 10 -29.41 -40.16 -11.12
N VAL A 11 -28.27 -40.50 -10.52
CA VAL A 11 -27.56 -39.65 -9.55
C VAL A 11 -26.95 -38.47 -10.30
N ALA A 12 -27.56 -37.30 -10.20
CA ALA A 12 -27.00 -36.06 -10.71
C ALA A 12 -25.84 -35.59 -9.80
N LEU A 13 -24.60 -35.69 -10.29
CA LEU A 13 -23.43 -35.11 -9.63
C LEU A 13 -23.54 -33.58 -9.61
N PHE A 14 -23.78 -33.01 -8.43
CA PHE A 14 -23.51 -31.60 -8.15
C PHE A 14 -21.99 -31.41 -7.98
N ALA A 15 -21.31 -31.02 -9.06
CA ALA A 15 -19.94 -30.53 -8.99
C ALA A 15 -19.94 -29.11 -8.39
N ALA A 16 -19.79 -29.02 -7.07
CA ALA A 16 -19.58 -27.76 -6.38
C ALA A 16 -18.20 -27.19 -6.77
N GLY A 17 -18.18 -26.14 -7.58
CA GLY A 17 -16.99 -25.39 -7.96
C GLY A 17 -16.35 -24.72 -6.75
N PHE A 18 -15.22 -25.26 -6.31
CA PHE A 18 -14.40 -24.70 -5.25
C PHE A 18 -13.54 -23.56 -5.84
N PHE A 19 -14.06 -22.32 -5.83
CA PHE A 19 -13.27 -21.14 -6.17
C PHE A 19 -12.29 -20.85 -5.01
N LEU A 20 -11.05 -21.30 -5.14
CA LEU A 20 -9.93 -20.86 -4.32
C LEU A 20 -9.62 -19.39 -4.65
N SER A 21 -10.16 -18.46 -3.87
CA SER A 21 -9.64 -17.09 -3.81
C SER A 21 -8.26 -17.11 -3.17
N ILE A 22 -7.23 -17.21 -3.99
CA ILE A 22 -5.84 -16.99 -3.57
C ILE A 22 -5.73 -15.49 -3.27
N GLY A 23 -5.79 -15.11 -1.99
CA GLY A 23 -5.50 -13.76 -1.56
C GLY A 23 -4.07 -13.39 -1.95
N SER A 24 -3.92 -12.39 -2.82
CA SER A 24 -2.60 -11.89 -3.23
C SER A 24 -1.96 -11.18 -2.04
N ALA A 25 -1.10 -11.88 -1.31
CA ALA A 25 -0.14 -11.23 -0.44
C ALA A 25 0.81 -10.41 -1.33
N SER A 26 0.86 -9.08 -1.12
CA SER A 26 1.81 -8.22 -1.83
C SER A 26 3.23 -8.60 -1.40
N ALA A 27 3.90 -9.41 -2.22
CA ALA A 27 5.31 -9.69 -2.05
C ALA A 27 6.10 -8.39 -2.31
N ALA A 28 7.13 -8.14 -1.50
CA ALA A 28 8.03 -7.01 -1.73
C ALA A 28 8.63 -7.11 -3.14
N GLU A 29 8.51 -6.04 -3.93
CA GLU A 29 9.13 -5.96 -5.24
C GLU A 29 10.66 -6.02 -5.07
N GLN A 30 11.30 -6.99 -5.72
CA GLN A 30 12.72 -7.26 -5.56
C GLN A 30 13.54 -6.02 -5.94
N GLY A 31 14.47 -5.63 -5.07
CA GLY A 31 15.34 -4.48 -5.30
C GLY A 31 14.68 -3.11 -5.11
N ARG A 32 13.43 -3.04 -4.63
CA ARG A 32 12.72 -1.77 -4.40
C ARG A 32 12.26 -1.59 -2.96
N ILE A 33 11.85 -0.37 -2.65
CA ILE A 33 11.12 -0.04 -1.44
C ILE A 33 9.69 0.33 -1.85
N GLY A 34 8.74 -0.55 -1.60
CA GLY A 34 7.32 -0.25 -1.79
C GLY A 34 6.81 0.63 -0.66
N VAL A 35 6.07 1.68 -1.01
CA VAL A 35 5.36 2.54 -0.06
C VAL A 35 3.89 2.60 -0.47
N GLU A 36 3.04 1.84 0.23
CA GLU A 36 1.61 1.78 -0.01
C GLU A 36 0.89 2.78 0.90
N LEU A 37 0.08 3.67 0.34
CA LEU A 37 -0.94 4.39 1.11
C LEU A 37 -2.07 3.42 1.46
N ASN A 38 -2.06 2.92 2.69
CA ASN A 38 -2.95 1.85 3.10
C ASN A 38 -4.32 2.37 3.58
N LYS A 39 -4.31 3.42 4.40
CA LYS A 39 -5.51 3.98 5.03
C LYS A 39 -5.33 5.47 5.31
N LEU A 40 -6.41 6.22 5.17
CA LEU A 40 -6.59 7.56 5.75
C LEU A 40 -7.74 7.50 6.77
N GLU A 41 -7.56 8.10 7.94
CA GLU A 41 -8.53 8.07 9.04
C GLU A 41 -8.65 9.43 9.75
N PRO A 42 -9.87 9.93 10.01
CA PRO A 42 -10.03 11.15 10.78
C PRO A 42 -9.41 11.04 12.18
N ALA A 43 -8.63 12.05 12.58
CA ALA A 43 -8.00 12.12 13.89
C ALA A 43 -8.06 13.56 14.43
N GLY A 44 -9.20 13.94 15.01
CA GLY A 44 -9.42 15.31 15.49
C GLY A 44 -9.43 16.32 14.35
N ASP A 45 -8.55 17.32 14.42
CA ASP A 45 -8.32 18.34 13.39
C ASP A 45 -7.29 17.91 12.33
N ALA A 46 -6.85 16.65 12.37
CA ALA A 46 -5.88 16.07 11.46
C ALA A 46 -6.46 14.90 10.65
N CYS A 47 -5.78 14.58 9.55
CA CYS A 47 -5.96 13.31 8.85
C CYS A 47 -4.80 12.38 9.16
N ARG A 48 -5.09 11.23 9.76
CA ARG A 48 -4.08 10.20 10.04
C ARG A 48 -3.85 9.34 8.81
N ALA A 49 -2.61 9.27 8.36
CA ALA A 49 -2.17 8.44 7.24
C ALA A 49 -1.41 7.22 7.73
N TYR A 50 -1.70 6.08 7.09
CA TYR A 50 -1.06 4.80 7.32
C TYR A 50 -0.31 4.39 6.05
N LEU A 51 1.02 4.32 6.13
CA LEU A 51 1.87 3.82 5.06
C LEU A 51 2.37 2.42 5.41
N LEU A 52 2.16 1.47 4.50
CA LEU A 52 2.78 0.15 4.59
C LEU A 52 4.04 0.14 3.71
N LEU A 53 5.18 -0.12 4.33
CA LEU A 53 6.48 -0.09 3.70
C LEU A 53 6.94 -1.53 3.49
N SER A 54 7.47 -1.85 2.32
CA SER A 54 8.07 -3.15 2.04
C SER A 54 9.47 -2.95 1.45
N ASN A 55 10.50 -3.42 2.15
CA ASN A 55 11.87 -3.31 1.70
C ASN A 55 12.31 -4.62 1.00
N GLY A 56 12.18 -4.66 -0.32
CA GLY A 56 12.65 -5.76 -1.16
C GLY A 56 14.14 -5.67 -1.52
N THR A 57 14.89 -4.71 -0.97
CA THR A 57 16.34 -4.58 -1.19
C THR A 57 17.12 -5.47 -0.21
N ALA A 58 18.40 -5.70 -0.51
CA ALA A 58 19.35 -6.34 0.40
C ALA A 58 19.91 -5.38 1.48
N THR A 59 19.45 -4.14 1.51
CA THR A 59 19.98 -3.07 2.37
C THR A 59 18.98 -2.72 3.46
N ALA A 60 19.45 -2.60 4.70
CA ALA A 60 18.66 -1.99 5.78
C ALA A 60 18.80 -0.47 5.72
N PHE A 61 17.69 0.25 5.93
CA PHE A 61 17.67 1.70 5.99
C PHE A 61 17.45 2.16 7.43
N THR A 62 18.34 3.02 7.91
CA THR A 62 18.24 3.67 9.23
C THR A 62 17.59 5.05 9.14
N SER A 63 17.61 5.68 7.96
CA SER A 63 16.79 6.85 7.62
C SER A 63 16.27 6.71 6.19
N LEU A 64 15.01 7.04 5.98
CA LEU A 64 14.34 7.20 4.69
C LEU A 64 13.27 8.28 4.88
N LYS A 65 13.66 9.54 4.73
CA LYS A 65 12.77 10.67 4.96
C LYS A 65 12.06 11.03 3.66
N LEU A 66 10.79 10.66 3.56
CA LEU A 66 9.94 10.91 2.41
C LEU A 66 9.43 12.36 2.42
N ASP A 67 9.38 12.99 1.27
CA ASP A 67 8.76 14.30 1.05
C ASP A 67 7.40 14.10 0.39
N LEU A 68 6.33 14.22 1.17
CA LEU A 68 4.97 13.94 0.74
C LEU A 68 4.19 15.23 0.55
N VAL A 69 3.34 15.27 -0.48
CA VAL A 69 2.43 16.38 -0.76
C VAL A 69 1.01 15.86 -0.86
N THR A 70 0.07 16.52 -0.18
CA THR A 70 -1.37 16.27 -0.33
C THR A 70 -1.99 17.33 -1.22
N PHE A 71 -2.96 16.90 -2.03
CA PHE A 71 -3.76 17.77 -2.86
C PHE A 71 -5.24 17.57 -2.55
N ASP A 72 -6.05 18.61 -2.75
CA ASP A 72 -7.50 18.50 -2.75
C ASP A 72 -8.05 17.82 -4.01
N ALA A 73 -9.39 17.74 -4.11
CA ALA A 73 -10.08 17.12 -5.24
C ALA A 73 -9.88 17.91 -6.55
N GLU A 74 -9.68 19.22 -6.44
CA GLU A 74 -9.38 20.14 -7.54
C GLU A 74 -7.90 20.07 -7.96
N GLY A 75 -7.06 19.40 -7.18
CA GLY A 75 -5.65 19.21 -7.44
C GLY A 75 -4.76 20.35 -6.96
N ILE A 76 -5.24 21.19 -6.05
CA ILE A 76 -4.49 22.25 -5.37
C ILE A 76 -3.74 21.67 -4.17
N VAL A 77 -2.51 22.12 -3.95
CA VAL A 77 -1.68 21.68 -2.83
C VAL A 77 -2.29 22.12 -1.50
N GLN A 78 -2.53 21.16 -0.60
CA GLN A 78 -2.99 21.44 0.77
C GLN A 78 -1.82 21.45 1.76
N ARG A 79 -1.00 20.39 1.74
CA ARG A 79 0.10 20.25 2.71
C ARG A 79 1.31 19.57 2.09
N ARG A 80 2.49 19.93 2.58
CA ARG A 80 3.76 19.22 2.34
C ARG A 80 4.30 18.76 3.69
N VAL A 81 4.58 17.47 3.80
CA VAL A 81 4.95 16.80 5.05
C VAL A 81 6.19 15.94 4.81
N ALA A 82 7.18 16.07 5.69
CA ALA A 82 8.33 15.19 5.70
C ALA A 82 8.11 14.04 6.69
N VAL A 83 8.17 12.79 6.22
CA VAL A 83 7.88 11.60 7.02
C VAL A 83 9.11 10.70 7.10
N GLU A 84 9.59 10.41 8.31
CA GLU A 84 10.63 9.41 8.52
C GLU A 84 10.02 8.00 8.47
N ALA A 85 10.22 7.33 7.33
CA ALA A 85 9.68 6.01 7.03
C ALA A 85 10.54 4.88 7.63
N ALA A 86 11.83 5.14 7.84
CA ALA A 86 12.72 4.19 8.48
C ALA A 86 12.60 4.26 10.03
N PRO A 87 13.17 3.31 10.79
CA PRO A 87 14.02 2.19 10.35
C PRO A 87 13.23 1.12 9.58
N ILE A 88 13.85 0.53 8.55
CA ILE A 88 13.31 -0.66 7.86
C ILE A 88 14.45 -1.60 7.43
N GLY A 89 14.43 -2.82 7.97
CA GLY A 89 15.43 -3.85 7.65
C GLY A 89 15.27 -4.43 6.25
N ALA A 90 16.32 -5.05 5.72
CA ALA A 90 16.26 -5.78 4.45
C ALA A 90 15.20 -6.90 4.51
N GLY A 91 14.38 -7.02 3.46
CA GLY A 91 13.31 -8.01 3.37
C GLY A 91 12.15 -7.81 4.36
N LYS A 92 12.08 -6.68 5.09
CA LYS A 92 11.04 -6.43 6.09
C LYS A 92 9.89 -5.61 5.53
N THR A 93 8.73 -5.82 6.15
CA THR A 93 7.56 -4.96 6.01
C THR A 93 7.35 -4.22 7.33
N SER A 94 7.05 -2.93 7.28
CA SER A 94 6.74 -2.12 8.47
C SER A 94 5.56 -1.18 8.19
N LEU A 95 4.83 -0.81 9.24
CA LEU A 95 3.76 0.17 9.16
C LEU A 95 4.25 1.49 9.74
N LYS A 96 4.05 2.59 9.01
CA LYS A 96 4.28 3.94 9.49
C LYS A 96 2.96 4.70 9.57
N VAL A 97 2.73 5.33 10.71
CA VAL A 97 1.52 6.14 10.96
C VAL A 97 1.95 7.56 11.31
N PHE A 98 1.29 8.55 10.72
CA PHE A 98 1.53 9.96 11.01
C PHE A 98 0.26 10.78 10.78
N ASP A 99 0.18 11.94 11.42
CA ASP A 99 -0.96 12.85 11.32
C ASP A 99 -0.63 14.06 10.44
N ILE A 100 -1.56 14.42 9.56
CA ILE A 100 -1.51 15.61 8.71
C ILE A 100 -2.40 16.66 9.36
N SER A 101 -1.82 17.45 10.25
CA SER A 101 -2.54 18.46 11.02
C SER A 101 -3.19 19.54 10.14
N GLY A 102 -4.39 19.97 10.51
CA GLY A 102 -5.15 21.00 9.80
C GLY A 102 -5.67 20.55 8.43
N THR A 103 -5.79 19.23 8.22
CA THR A 103 -6.30 18.63 6.98
C THR A 103 -7.37 17.60 7.33
N SER A 104 -8.56 17.73 6.76
CA SER A 104 -9.60 16.71 6.94
C SER A 104 -9.39 15.57 5.93
N CYS A 105 -9.58 14.31 6.33
CA CYS A 105 -9.38 13.20 5.37
C CYS A 105 -10.27 13.27 4.11
N PRO A 106 -11.56 13.68 4.18
CA PRO A 106 -12.38 13.85 2.99
C PRO A 106 -11.87 14.93 2.03
N SER A 107 -11.09 15.91 2.51
CA SER A 107 -10.55 16.96 1.66
C SER A 107 -9.29 16.55 0.89
N ILE A 108 -8.73 15.36 1.12
CA ILE A 108 -7.57 14.86 0.37
C ILE A 108 -8.09 14.15 -0.88
N GLY A 109 -7.77 14.69 -2.06
CA GLY A 109 -8.05 14.09 -3.36
C GLY A 109 -6.95 13.13 -3.82
N ARG A 110 -5.68 13.43 -3.52
CA ARG A 110 -4.52 12.55 -3.82
C ARG A 110 -3.31 12.87 -2.95
N MET A 111 -2.36 11.94 -2.92
CA MET A 111 -1.03 12.13 -2.34
C MET A 111 0.06 11.97 -3.40
N LEU A 112 1.17 12.70 -3.25
CA LEU A 112 2.37 12.62 -4.08
C LEU A 112 3.59 12.37 -3.20
N LEU A 113 4.43 11.41 -3.59
CA LEU A 113 5.80 11.32 -3.14
C LEU A 113 6.65 12.24 -4.00
N ASN A 114 6.88 13.47 -3.53
CA ASN A 114 7.62 14.48 -4.27
C ASN A 114 9.13 14.20 -4.29
N GLY A 115 9.65 13.51 -3.26
CA GLY A 115 11.07 13.20 -3.19
C GLY A 115 11.48 12.41 -1.95
N VAL A 116 12.80 12.21 -1.82
CA VAL A 116 13.45 11.68 -0.62
C VAL A 116 14.43 12.73 -0.12
N LEU A 117 14.25 13.19 1.11
CA LEU A 117 15.06 14.25 1.73
C LEU A 117 16.35 13.71 2.35
N SER A 118 16.31 12.49 2.89
CA SER A 118 17.47 11.79 3.43
C SER A 118 17.31 10.29 3.29
N CYS A 119 18.42 9.59 3.13
CA CYS A 119 18.44 8.15 2.98
C CYS A 119 19.77 7.59 3.49
N THR A 120 19.74 6.83 4.59
CA THR A 120 20.93 6.24 5.22
C THR A 120 20.76 4.73 5.26
N GLY A 121 21.72 4.01 4.69
CA GLY A 121 21.69 2.54 4.61
C GLY A 121 22.45 2.01 3.41
N ALA A 122 22.39 2.72 2.28
CA ALA A 122 22.98 2.27 1.01
C ALA A 122 24.29 2.97 0.60
N LYS A 123 24.83 3.91 1.41
CA LYS A 123 25.88 4.88 0.99
C LYS A 123 25.52 5.65 -0.30
N LYS A 124 24.23 5.79 -0.59
CA LYS A 124 23.69 6.40 -1.80
C LYS A 124 23.20 7.83 -1.53
N GLN A 125 23.22 8.69 -2.54
CA GLN A 125 22.66 10.04 -2.43
C GLN A 125 21.12 9.98 -2.38
N PRO A 126 20.42 11.00 -1.85
CA PRO A 126 18.94 10.97 -1.75
C PRO A 126 18.23 10.73 -3.10
N ALA A 127 18.75 11.26 -4.20
CA ALA A 127 18.22 11.06 -5.55
C ALA A 127 18.22 9.57 -5.97
N ASP A 128 19.26 8.82 -5.58
CA ASP A 128 19.36 7.38 -5.86
C ASP A 128 18.30 6.60 -5.09
N CYS A 129 17.98 7.04 -3.86
CA CYS A 129 16.95 6.38 -3.06
C CYS A 129 15.55 6.65 -3.60
N LEU A 130 15.28 7.84 -4.15
CA LEU A 130 14.00 8.11 -4.81
C LEU A 130 13.75 7.12 -5.96
N ALA A 131 14.78 6.76 -6.74
CA ALA A 131 14.66 5.77 -7.81
C ALA A 131 14.28 4.37 -7.30
N LEU A 132 14.68 4.00 -6.08
CA LEU A 132 14.35 2.72 -5.45
C LEU A 132 12.90 2.64 -4.95
N VAL A 133 12.26 3.78 -4.68
CA VAL A 133 10.91 3.81 -4.14
C VAL A 133 9.86 3.59 -5.23
N SER A 134 8.93 2.67 -5.00
CA SER A 134 7.67 2.57 -5.74
C SER A 134 6.50 2.92 -4.82
N VAL A 135 5.45 3.52 -5.37
CA VAL A 135 4.25 3.90 -4.61
C VAL A 135 3.04 3.12 -5.09
N SER A 136 2.13 2.83 -4.19
CA SER A 136 0.83 2.23 -4.48
C SER A 136 -0.21 2.77 -3.51
N SER A 137 -1.49 2.55 -3.80
CA SER A 137 -2.56 2.91 -2.86
C SER A 137 -3.56 1.76 -2.74
N ARG A 138 -3.95 1.50 -1.50
CA ARG A 138 -5.11 0.69 -1.12
C ARG A 138 -6.26 1.58 -0.63
N ALA A 139 -5.94 2.80 -0.19
CA ALA A 139 -6.94 3.82 0.09
C ALA A 139 -7.67 4.25 -1.19
N ALA A 140 -8.80 4.92 -1.05
CA ALA A 140 -9.57 5.44 -2.19
C ALA A 140 -8.77 6.51 -2.97
N GLN A 141 -7.93 7.27 -2.27
CA GLN A 141 -7.11 8.33 -2.84
C GLN A 141 -5.90 7.74 -3.58
N PRO A 142 -5.61 8.20 -4.81
CA PRO A 142 -4.37 7.85 -5.51
C PRO A 142 -3.13 8.30 -4.73
N PHE A 143 -2.08 7.49 -4.80
CA PHE A 143 -0.74 7.84 -4.35
C PHE A 143 0.23 7.74 -5.53
N ILE A 144 0.81 8.87 -5.92
CA ILE A 144 1.65 9.01 -7.13
C ILE A 144 3.08 9.43 -6.75
N LYS A 145 4.03 9.22 -7.67
CA LYS A 145 5.45 9.62 -7.53
C LYS A 145 5.89 10.35 -8.78
#